data_AF-A0A4Q6FKE0-F1
#
_entry.id   AF-A0A4Q6FKE0-F1
#
_cell.length_a   1.000
_cell.length_b   1.000
_cell.length_c   1.000
_cell.angle_alpha   90.00
_cell.angle_beta   90.00
_cell.angle_gamma   90.00
#
_symmetry.space_group_name_H-M   'P 1'
#
loop_
_entity.id
_entity.type
_entity.pdbx_description
1 polymer ?
#
loop_
_entity_poly.entity_id
_entity_poly.type
_entity_poly.pdbx_seq_one_letter_code
_entity_poly.pdbx_strand_id
1 'polypeptide(L)'
;MQPHTKRQFSPDELSERARRHAMKSRENLQVASRLLELFPQILRSLKKSVSGKGARADREALIHPEYQSKVDQYIQVLGEGLEARIQFETHRMMLQAMQSQNAFHRVLQQKRFSNNPLK
;
A
#
# COMPACT_ATOMS: atom_id res chain seq x y z
N MET A 1 29.42 -18.40 -3.38
CA MET A 1 28.36 -17.39 -3.20
C MET A 1 28.51 -16.37 -4.31
N GLN A 2 27.54 -16.26 -5.23
CA GLN A 2 27.60 -15.25 -6.28
C GLN A 2 27.32 -13.86 -5.69
N PRO A 3 28.06 -12.81 -6.07
CA PRO A 3 27.75 -11.47 -5.62
C PRO A 3 26.40 -11.06 -6.20
N HIS A 4 25.39 -10.89 -5.35
CA HIS A 4 24.16 -10.21 -5.74
C HIS A 4 24.54 -8.79 -6.18
N THR A 5 24.67 -8.58 -7.49
CA THR A 5 24.78 -7.26 -8.06
C THR A 5 23.54 -6.49 -7.60
N LYS A 6 23.71 -5.55 -6.67
CA LYS A 6 22.62 -4.67 -6.21
C LYS A 6 22.07 -3.99 -7.46
N ARG A 7 20.90 -4.43 -7.94
CA ARG A 7 20.18 -3.72 -9.01
C ARG A 7 19.94 -2.31 -8.51
N GLN A 8 20.68 -1.34 -9.05
CA GLN A 8 20.39 0.06 -8.86
C GLN A 8 19.21 0.40 -9.76
N PHE A 9 18.08 0.74 -9.15
CA PHE A 9 16.92 1.24 -9.88
C PHE A 9 17.23 2.65 -10.39
N SER A 10 16.79 2.97 -11.60
CA SER A 10 16.87 4.35 -12.08
C SER A 10 15.85 5.24 -11.35
N PRO A 11 16.09 6.56 -11.24
CA PRO A 11 15.11 7.49 -10.66
C PRO A 11 13.74 7.43 -11.34
N ASP A 12 13.72 7.26 -12.67
CA ASP A 12 12.49 7.18 -13.45
C ASP A 12 11.72 5.89 -13.17
N GLU A 13 12.43 4.76 -13.05
CA GLU A 13 11.84 3.48 -12.65
C GLU A 13 11.23 3.53 -11.24
N LEU A 14 11.93 4.17 -10.28
CA LEU A 14 11.41 4.34 -8.92
C LEU A 14 10.18 5.24 -8.90
N SER A 15 10.18 6.32 -9.68
CA SER A 15 9.04 7.24 -9.81
C SER A 15 7.81 6.54 -10.42
N GLU A 16 8.01 5.75 -11.48
CA GLU A 16 6.96 4.94 -12.10
C GLU A 16 6.40 3.92 -11.11
N ARG A 17 7.26 3.18 -10.40
CA ARG A 17 6.83 2.21 -9.38
C ARG A 17 6.05 2.87 -8.25
N ALA A 18 6.55 3.99 -7.72
CA ALA A 18 5.86 4.77 -6.70
C ALA A 18 4.45 5.17 -7.17
N ARG A 19 4.32 5.70 -8.39
CA ARG A 19 3.02 6.09 -8.96
C ARG A 19 2.06 4.90 -9.05
N ARG A 20 2.51 3.76 -9.58
CA ARG A 20 1.67 2.55 -9.71
C ARG A 20 1.19 2.06 -8.35
N HIS A 21 2.07 2.00 -7.35
CA HIS A 21 1.72 1.60 -6.00
C HIS A 21 0.76 2.59 -5.34
N ALA A 22 0.91 3.90 -5.57
CA ALA A 22 -0.03 4.90 -5.07
C ALA A 22 -1.43 4.73 -5.67
N MET A 23 -1.53 4.49 -6.99
CA MET A 23 -2.81 4.22 -7.66
C MET A 23 -3.46 2.96 -7.12
N LYS A 24 -2.72 1.83 -7.08
CA LYS A 24 -3.21 0.55 -6.54
C LYS A 24 -3.69 0.70 -5.10
N SER A 25 -2.92 1.39 -4.26
CA SER A 25 -3.29 1.63 -2.86
C SER A 25 -4.62 2.38 -2.78
N ARG A 26 -4.77 3.47 -3.53
CA ARG A 26 -6.00 4.26 -3.55
C ARG A 26 -7.22 3.44 -3.99
N GLU A 27 -7.08 2.67 -5.07
CA GLU A 27 -8.15 1.82 -5.59
C GLU A 27 -8.58 0.77 -4.57
N ASN A 28 -7.62 0.01 -4.02
CA ASN A 28 -7.91 -1.04 -3.05
C ASN A 28 -8.53 -0.48 -1.78
N LEU A 29 -8.03 0.64 -1.25
CA LEU A 29 -8.62 1.27 -0.06
C LEU A 29 -10.05 1.80 -0.33
N GLN A 30 -10.32 2.29 -1.55
CA GLN A 30 -11.67 2.69 -1.94
C GLN A 30 -12.62 1.50 -2.02
N VAL A 31 -12.17 0.37 -2.59
CA VAL A 31 -12.95 -0.87 -2.61
C VAL A 31 -13.19 -1.38 -1.19
N ALA A 32 -12.18 -1.39 -0.33
CA ALA A 32 -12.32 -1.79 1.07
C ALA A 32 -13.36 -0.93 1.82
N SER A 33 -13.34 0.40 1.61
CA SER A 33 -14.35 1.32 2.18
C SER A 33 -15.76 0.95 1.74
N ARG A 34 -15.95 0.68 0.43
CA ARG A 34 -17.26 0.28 -0.12
C ARG A 34 -17.72 -1.07 0.43
N LEU A 35 -16.82 -2.03 0.59
CA LEU A 35 -17.16 -3.34 1.19
C LEU A 35 -17.62 -3.19 2.64
N LEU A 36 -16.95 -2.34 3.42
CA LEU A 36 -17.30 -2.05 4.80
C LEU A 36 -18.72 -1.44 4.91
N GLU A 37 -19.08 -0.54 4.00
CA GLU A 37 -20.41 0.09 3.94
C GLU A 37 -21.53 -0.92 3.66
N LEU A 38 -21.23 -2.04 3.01
CA LEU A 38 -22.20 -3.09 2.68
C LEU A 38 -22.46 -4.06 3.85
N PHE A 39 -21.54 -4.18 4.82
CA PHE A 39 -21.66 -5.15 5.93
C PHE A 39 -22.97 -5.03 6.73
N PRO A 40 -23.47 -3.84 7.08
CA PRO A 40 -24.75 -3.73 7.78
C PRO A 40 -25.94 -4.25 6.96
N GLN A 41 -25.88 -4.17 5.63
CA GLN A 41 -26.93 -4.68 4.75
C GLN A 41 -26.86 -6.21 4.65
N ILE A 42 -25.65 -6.74 4.46
CA ILE A 42 -25.38 -8.18 4.42
C ILE A 42 -25.82 -8.84 5.74
N LEU A 43 -25.41 -8.27 6.88
CA LEU A 43 -25.78 -8.78 8.20
C LEU A 43 -27.30 -8.75 8.40
N ARG A 44 -27.99 -7.67 7.99
CA ARG A 44 -29.46 -7.60 8.06
C ARG A 44 -30.13 -8.64 7.16
N SER A 45 -29.58 -8.92 5.99
CA SER A 45 -30.09 -9.95 5.08
C SER A 45 -29.96 -11.34 5.71
N LEU A 46 -28.77 -11.65 6.23
CA LEU A 46 -28.47 -12.95 6.85
C LEU A 46 -29.26 -13.18 8.15
N LYS A 47 -29.48 -12.13 8.94
CA LYS A 47 -30.36 -12.22 10.12
C LYS A 47 -31.80 -12.63 9.78
N LYS A 48 -32.29 -12.32 8.57
CA LYS A 48 -33.63 -12.72 8.13
C LYS A 48 -33.68 -14.15 7.60
N SER A 49 -32.55 -14.69 7.13
CA SER A 49 -32.48 -16.07 6.61
C SER A 49 -32.26 -17.10 7.71
N VAL A 50 -31.75 -16.71 8.87
CA VAL A 50 -31.58 -17.60 10.04
C VAL A 50 -32.87 -17.67 10.87
N SER A 51 -33.22 -18.85 11.40
CA SER A 51 -34.50 -19.06 12.10
C SER A 51 -34.55 -18.51 13.55
N GLY A 52 -33.46 -17.90 14.03
CA GLY A 52 -33.36 -17.33 15.37
C GLY A 52 -34.08 -15.99 15.54
N LYS A 53 -34.36 -15.60 16.79
CA LYS A 53 -34.82 -14.25 17.16
C LYS A 53 -33.79 -13.55 18.05
N GLY A 54 -33.71 -12.22 17.94
CA GLY A 54 -32.85 -11.39 18.78
C GLY A 54 -31.37 -11.77 18.70
N ALA A 55 -30.70 -11.84 19.86
CA ALA A 55 -29.25 -12.06 19.96
C ALA A 55 -28.76 -13.39 19.35
N ARG A 56 -29.64 -14.41 19.23
CA ARG A 56 -29.27 -15.67 18.57
C ARG A 56 -29.13 -15.50 17.06
N ALA A 57 -30.04 -14.76 16.42
CA ALA A 57 -29.95 -14.46 15.00
C ALA A 57 -28.71 -13.61 14.68
N ASP A 58 -28.33 -12.69 15.57
CA ASP A 58 -27.10 -11.90 15.43
C ASP A 58 -25.86 -12.80 15.43
N ARG A 59 -25.75 -13.72 16.39
CA ARG A 59 -24.63 -14.65 16.46
C ARG A 59 -24.58 -15.57 15.24
N GLU A 60 -25.73 -16.13 14.84
CA GLU A 60 -25.82 -17.02 13.68
C GLU A 60 -25.45 -16.29 12.38
N ALA A 61 -25.87 -15.02 12.21
CA ALA A 61 -25.51 -14.21 11.04
C ALA A 61 -24.02 -13.84 11.01
N LEU A 62 -23.39 -13.57 12.15
CA LEU A 62 -21.95 -13.24 12.23
C LEU A 62 -21.03 -14.43 11.94
N ILE A 63 -21.48 -15.66 12.25
CA ILE A 63 -20.74 -16.88 11.92
C ILE A 63 -21.18 -17.49 10.59
N HIS A 64 -22.12 -16.86 9.88
CA HIS A 64 -22.62 -17.37 8.62
C HIS A 64 -21.48 -17.40 7.58
N PRO A 65 -21.30 -18.49 6.81
CA PRO A 65 -20.19 -18.62 5.87
C PRO A 65 -20.11 -17.47 4.85
N GLU A 66 -21.26 -16.98 4.39
CA GLU A 66 -21.32 -15.83 3.48
C GLU A 66 -20.79 -14.54 4.13
N TYR A 67 -21.14 -14.28 5.40
CA TYR A 67 -20.62 -13.11 6.11
C TYR A 67 -19.11 -13.21 6.30
N GLN A 68 -18.62 -14.38 6.72
CA GLN A 68 -17.18 -14.63 6.88
C GLN A 68 -16.44 -14.44 5.56
N SER A 69 -16.94 -14.98 4.45
CA SER A 69 -16.34 -14.79 3.13
C SER A 69 -16.26 -13.30 2.73
N LYS A 70 -17.25 -12.48 3.10
CA LYS A 70 -17.23 -11.04 2.85
C LYS A 70 -16.23 -10.30 3.76
N VAL A 71 -16.07 -10.75 5.00
CA VAL A 71 -15.02 -10.26 5.90
C VAL A 71 -13.63 -10.62 5.35
N ASP A 72 -13.41 -11.84 4.88
CA ASP A 72 -12.15 -12.27 4.29
C ASP A 72 -11.80 -11.45 3.04
N GLN A 73 -12.78 -11.24 2.14
CA GLN A 73 -12.63 -10.36 0.97
C GLN A 73 -12.22 -8.94 1.37
N TYR A 74 -12.86 -8.37 2.40
CA TYR A 74 -12.50 -7.05 2.91
C TYR A 74 -11.08 -7.02 3.47
N ILE A 75 -10.70 -7.99 4.31
CA ILE A 75 -9.37 -8.07 4.92
C ILE A 75 -8.30 -8.19 3.83
N GLN A 76 -8.52 -9.03 2.82
CA GLN A 76 -7.60 -9.19 1.71
C GLN A 76 -7.40 -7.88 0.95
N VAL A 77 -8.49 -7.24 0.50
CA VAL A 77 -8.42 -6.00 -0.28
C VAL A 77 -7.79 -4.87 0.54
N LEU A 78 -8.15 -4.75 1.81
CA LEU A 78 -7.52 -3.79 2.73
C LEU A 78 -6.03 -4.05 2.87
N GLY A 79 -5.63 -5.31 3.08
CA GLY A 79 -4.24 -5.73 3.20
C GLY A 79 -3.43 -5.37 1.96
N GLU A 80 -3.93 -5.70 0.77
CA GLU A 80 -3.28 -5.34 -0.50
C GLU A 80 -3.16 -3.82 -0.68
N GLY A 81 -4.17 -3.05 -0.25
CA GLY A 81 -4.15 -1.59 -0.31
C GLY A 81 -3.11 -0.96 0.63
N LEU A 82 -2.97 -1.51 1.84
CA LEU A 82 -1.96 -1.10 2.82
C LEU A 82 -0.55 -1.50 2.39
N GLU A 83 -0.37 -2.71 1.85
CA GLU A 83 0.92 -3.14 1.31
C GLU A 83 1.35 -2.25 0.14
N ALA A 84 0.45 -1.95 -0.79
CA ALA A 84 0.72 -1.00 -1.87
C ALA A 84 1.09 0.38 -1.33
N ARG A 85 0.47 0.84 -0.23
CA ARG A 85 0.85 2.10 0.42
C ARG A 85 2.28 2.06 0.96
N ILE A 86 2.65 0.99 1.64
CA ILE A 86 4.01 0.79 2.16
C ILE A 86 5.03 0.81 1.02
N GLN A 87 4.74 0.13 -0.09
CA GLN A 87 5.59 0.11 -1.27
C GLN A 87 5.73 1.50 -1.90
N PHE A 88 4.64 2.26 -2.00
CA PHE A 88 4.68 3.65 -2.46
C PHE A 88 5.60 4.51 -1.60
N GLU A 89 5.40 4.50 -0.28
CA GLU A 89 6.21 5.29 0.66
C GLU A 89 7.70 4.90 0.59
N THR A 90 7.98 3.59 0.50
CA THR A 90 9.34 3.07 0.35
C THR A 90 10.01 3.62 -0.90
N HIS A 91 9.38 3.49 -2.07
CA HIS A 91 9.96 3.98 -3.33
C HIS A 91 10.11 5.52 -3.33
N ARG A 92 9.17 6.24 -2.70
CA ARG A 92 9.26 7.70 -2.54
C ARG A 92 10.48 8.10 -1.69
N MET A 93 10.70 7.43 -0.56
CA MET A 93 11.85 7.66 0.29
C MET A 93 13.17 7.33 -0.42
N MET A 94 13.22 6.23 -1.19
CA MET A 94 14.39 5.89 -2.00
C MET A 94 14.72 6.97 -3.03
N LEU A 95 13.70 7.50 -3.71
CA LEU A 95 13.88 8.59 -4.68
C LEU A 95 14.44 9.85 -4.01
N GLN A 96 13.91 10.23 -2.85
CA GLN A 96 14.41 11.37 -2.06
C GLN A 96 15.85 11.17 -1.60
N ALA A 97 16.21 9.96 -1.16
CA ALA A 97 17.58 9.63 -0.77
C ALA A 97 18.55 9.76 -1.96
N MET A 98 18.18 9.25 -3.14
CA MET A 98 19.00 9.39 -4.35
C MET A 98 19.18 10.85 -4.78
N GLN A 99 18.11 11.64 -4.75
CA GLN A 99 18.19 13.08 -5.05
C GLN A 99 19.09 13.82 -4.08
N SER A 100 18.97 13.53 -2.78
CA SER A 100 19.81 14.11 -1.72
C SER A 100 21.28 13.74 -1.90
N GLN A 101 21.56 12.48 -2.21
CA GLN A 101 22.92 12.00 -2.48
C GLN A 101 23.52 12.68 -3.71
N ASN A 102 22.77 12.83 -4.79
CA ASN A 102 23.22 13.50 -6.02
C ASN A 102 23.47 15.00 -5.78
N ALA A 103 22.59 15.68 -5.03
CA ALA A 103 22.78 17.07 -4.65
C ALA A 103 24.06 17.26 -3.82
N PHE A 104 24.29 16.38 -2.84
CA PHE A 104 25.51 16.39 -2.03
C PHE A 104 26.78 16.22 -2.87
N HIS A 105 26.79 15.25 -3.79
CA HIS A 105 27.93 15.04 -4.70
C HIS A 105 28.20 16.26 -5.59
N ARG A 106 27.15 16.92 -6.12
CA ARG A 106 27.31 18.15 -6.93
C ARG A 106 27.96 19.27 -6.12
N VAL A 107 27.53 19.48 -4.88
CA VAL A 107 28.12 20.49 -3.98
C VAL A 107 29.58 20.16 -3.65
N LEU A 108 29.90 18.89 -3.37
CA LEU A 108 31.28 18.47 -3.11
C LEU A 108 32.19 18.67 -4.33
N GLN A 109 31.71 18.36 -5.53
CA GLN A 109 32.47 18.59 -6.76
C GLN A 109 32.71 20.09 -6.98
N GLN A 110 31.68 20.93 -6.83
CA GLN A 110 31.82 22.38 -6.94
C GLN A 110 32.87 22.94 -5.96
N LYS A 111 32.86 22.49 -4.69
CA LYS A 111 33.86 22.89 -3.70
C LYS A 111 35.29 22.42 -4.03
N ARG A 112 35.44 21.24 -4.64
CA ARG A 112 36.75 20.74 -5.09
C ARG A 112 37.30 21.56 -6.27
N PHE A 113 36.45 21.95 -7.21
CA PHE A 113 36.86 22.77 -8.36
C PHE A 113 37.06 24.25 -7.99
N SER A 114 36.35 24.79 -7.00
CA SER A 114 36.56 26.16 -6.52
C SER A 114 37.87 26.33 -5.72
N ASN A 115 38.34 25.27 -5.07
CA ASN A 115 39.60 25.29 -4.30
C ASN A 115 40.85 24.97 -5.14
N ASN A 116 40.69 24.77 -6.45
CA ASN A 116 41.81 24.58 -7.36
C ASN A 116 41.80 25.71 -8.41
N PRO A 117 42.18 26.95 -8.02
CA PRO A 117 42.48 27.96 -9.02
C PRO A 117 43.69 27.44 -9.79
N LEU A 118 43.50 27.22 -11.09
CA LEU A 118 44.58 26.89 -12.02
C LEU A 118 45.77 27.83 -11.75
N LYS A 119 46.90 27.23 -11.35
CA LYS A 119 48.22 27.78 -11.61
C LYS A 119 48.58 27.52 -13.05
#